data_AF-A0A1G9CS74-F1
#
_entry.id   AF-A0A1G9CS74-F1
#
_cell.length_a   1.000
_cell.length_b   1.000
_cell.length_c   1.000
_cell.angle_alpha   90.00
_cell.angle_beta   90.00
_cell.angle_gamma   90.00
#
_symmetry.space_group_name_H-M   'P 1'
#
loop_
_entity.id
_entity.type
_entity.pdbx_description
1 polymer ?
#
loop_
_entity_poly.entity_id
_entity_poly.type
_entity_poly.pdbx_seq_one_letter_code
_entity_poly.pdbx_strand_id
1 'polypeptide(L)'
;MNEIETLVQNLWQALQSMGLLKGLLFALFFLVVWFLPALVALVANRRHAGKIFLACIPAIASWIAWFALLAWAATGRYQQWGRKPVADEPHADPQR
;
A
#
# COMPACT_ATOMS: atom_id res chain seq x y z
N MET A 1 7.38 44.91 12.63
CA MET A 1 6.58 43.85 11.98
C MET A 1 7.40 42.58 12.08
N ASN A 2 6.88 41.59 12.81
CA ASN A 2 7.60 40.36 13.08
C ASN A 2 7.59 39.46 11.85
N GLU A 3 8.72 38.84 11.49
CA GLU A 3 8.78 37.92 10.33
C GLU A 3 7.75 36.78 10.42
N ILE A 4 7.45 36.33 11.64
CA ILE A 4 6.40 35.34 11.91
C ILE A 4 5.02 35.85 11.46
N GLU A 5 4.71 37.12 11.70
CA GLU A 5 3.43 37.71 11.24
C GLU A 5 3.36 37.68 9.71
N THR A 6 4.47 37.97 9.03
CA THR A 6 4.54 37.89 7.56
C THR A 6 4.36 36.47 7.06
N LEU A 7 4.99 35.48 7.69
CA LEU A 7 4.82 34.06 7.34
C LEU A 7 3.38 33.58 7.56
N VAL A 8 2.76 33.98 8.67
CA VAL A 8 1.37 33.65 8.98
C VAL A 8 0.42 34.28 7.98
N GLN A 9 0.61 35.55 7.62
CA GLN A 9 -0.22 36.23 6.62
C GLN A 9 -0.07 35.60 5.23
N ASN A 10 1.15 35.24 4.82
CA ASN A 10 1.40 34.55 3.57
C ASN A 10 0.74 33.16 3.52
N LEU A 11 0.81 32.39 4.62
CA LEU A 11 0.12 31.10 4.75
C LEU A 11 -1.40 31.26 4.70
N TRP A 12 -1.93 32.24 5.43
CA TRP A 12 -3.35 32.54 5.46
C TRP A 12 -3.88 32.91 4.08
N GLN A 13 -3.15 33.77 3.36
CA GLN A 13 -3.50 34.18 2.02
C GLN A 13 -3.36 33.04 1.01
N ALA A 14 -2.35 32.17 1.15
CA ALA A 14 -2.21 30.97 0.34
C ALA A 14 -3.39 30.00 0.54
N LEU A 15 -3.83 29.79 1.78
CA LEU A 15 -5.00 28.97 2.12
C LEU A 15 -6.30 29.58 1.59
N GLN A 16 -6.49 30.90 1.70
CA GLN A 16 -7.66 31.59 1.13
C GLN A 16 -7.66 31.59 -0.40
N SER A 17 -6.48 31.59 -1.03
CA SER A 17 -6.32 31.50 -2.49
C SER A 17 -6.49 30.07 -3.04
N MET A 18 -6.55 29.06 -2.17
CA MET A 18 -6.88 27.70 -2.58
C MET A 18 -8.36 27.63 -2.96
N GLY A 19 -8.63 27.81 -4.25
CA GLY A 19 -9.94 27.53 -4.82
C GLY A 19 -10.33 26.05 -4.60
N LEU A 20 -11.63 25.80 -4.54
CA LEU A 20 -12.23 24.49 -4.27
C LEU A 20 -11.62 23.36 -5.12
N LEU A 21 -11.37 23.63 -6.41
CA LEU A 21 -10.77 22.68 -7.35
C LEU A 21 -9.33 22.26 -6.96
N LYS A 22 -8.51 23.21 -6.51
CA LYS A 22 -7.13 22.92 -6.04
C LYS A 22 -7.17 22.11 -4.76
N GLY A 23 -8.07 22.44 -3.84
CA GLY A 23 -8.30 21.66 -2.61
C GLY A 23 -8.73 20.23 -2.91
N LEU A 24 -9.68 20.04 -3.83
CA LEU A 24 -10.14 18.72 -4.26
C LEU A 24 -9.03 17.90 -4.95
N LEU A 25 -8.26 18.51 -5.85
CA LEU A 25 -7.13 17.84 -6.50
C LEU A 25 -6.04 17.46 -5.50
N PHE A 26 -5.73 18.35 -4.54
CA PHE A 26 -4.77 18.05 -3.48
C PHE A 26 -5.27 16.91 -2.59
N ALA A 27 -6.54 16.96 -2.16
CA ALA A 27 -7.14 15.90 -1.36
C ALA A 27 -7.17 14.56 -2.10
N LEU A 28 -7.52 14.56 -3.40
CA LEU A 28 -7.52 13.35 -4.22
C LEU A 28 -6.11 12.81 -4.43
N PHE A 29 -5.14 13.67 -4.75
CA PHE A 29 -3.74 13.28 -4.85
C PHE A 29 -3.21 12.70 -3.55
N PHE A 30 -3.51 13.37 -2.42
CA PHE A 30 -3.16 12.89 -1.10
C PHE A 30 -3.81 11.54 -0.82
N LEU A 31 -5.09 11.35 -1.16
CA LEU A 31 -5.79 10.06 -0.99
C LEU A 31 -5.14 8.97 -1.85
N VAL A 32 -4.83 9.26 -3.11
CA VAL A 32 -4.21 8.31 -4.04
C VAL A 32 -2.83 7.91 -3.55
N VAL A 33 -2.01 8.87 -3.08
CA VAL A 33 -0.70 8.58 -2.50
C VAL A 33 -0.85 7.83 -1.16
N TRP A 34 -1.79 8.23 -0.31
CA TRP A 34 -2.02 7.61 0.99
C TRP A 34 -2.50 6.16 0.87
N PHE A 35 -3.38 5.89 -0.11
CA PHE A 35 -3.93 4.56 -0.40
C PHE A 35 -3.24 3.85 -1.57
N LEU A 36 -2.10 4.36 -2.04
CA LEU A 36 -1.35 3.76 -3.15
C LEU A 36 -1.05 2.27 -2.93
N PRO A 37 -0.60 1.82 -1.74
CA PRO A 37 -0.36 0.40 -1.48
C PRO A 37 -1.64 -0.44 -1.58
N ALA A 38 -2.78 0.09 -1.13
CA ALA A 38 -4.07 -0.59 -1.18
C ALA A 38 -4.61 -0.67 -2.62
N LEU A 39 -4.43 0.38 -3.42
CA LEU A 39 -4.76 0.41 -4.85
C LEU A 39 -3.93 -0.61 -5.64
N VAL A 40 -2.61 -0.64 -5.41
CA VAL A 40 -1.71 -1.63 -6.04
C VAL A 40 -2.09 -3.05 -5.63
N ALA A 41 -2.41 -3.27 -4.35
CA ALA A 41 -2.87 -4.56 -3.84
C ALA A 41 -4.20 -5.03 -4.45
N LEU A 42 -5.14 -4.11 -4.68
CA LEU A 42 -6.44 -4.38 -5.29
C LEU A 42 -6.28 -4.88 -6.73
N VAL A 43 -5.33 -4.32 -7.48
CA VAL A 43 -5.07 -4.71 -8.88
C VAL A 43 -4.21 -5.97 -8.97
N ALA A 44 -3.15 -6.08 -8.16
CA ALA A 44 -2.18 -7.16 -8.23
C ALA A 44 -2.64 -8.46 -7.55
N ASN A 45 -3.49 -8.40 -6.52
CA ASN A 45 -3.96 -9.60 -5.83
C ASN A 45 -5.32 -9.40 -5.12
N ARG A 46 -6.42 -9.42 -5.88
CA ARG A 46 -7.80 -9.35 -5.35
C ARG A 46 -8.09 -10.36 -4.24
N ARG A 47 -7.38 -11.49 -4.21
CA ARG A 47 -7.56 -12.58 -3.24
C ARG A 47 -6.86 -12.33 -1.89
N HIS A 48 -5.91 -11.39 -1.83
CA HIS A 48 -5.20 -11.00 -0.61
C HIS A 48 -5.37 -9.51 -0.24
N ALA A 49 -6.13 -8.75 -1.04
CA ALA A 49 -6.46 -7.35 -0.80
C ALA A 49 -6.97 -7.10 0.63
N GLY A 50 -7.80 -8.01 1.19
CA GLY A 50 -8.29 -7.88 2.57
C GLY A 50 -7.19 -7.95 3.64
N LYS A 51 -6.13 -8.74 3.43
CA LYS A 51 -4.99 -8.83 4.37
C LYS A 51 -4.10 -7.58 4.30
N ILE A 52 -3.92 -7.03 3.11
CA ILE A 52 -3.14 -5.79 2.90
C ILE A 52 -3.90 -4.60 3.49
N PHE A 53 -5.23 -4.56 3.38
CA PHE A 53 -6.05 -3.50 3.99
C PHE A 53 -5.98 -3.50 5.53
N LEU A 54 -5.94 -4.68 6.15
CA LEU A 54 -5.72 -4.79 7.60
C LEU A 54 -4.31 -4.36 8.02
N ALA A 55 -3.31 -4.60 7.16
CA ALA A 55 -1.92 -4.17 7.36
C ALA A 55 -1.66 -2.68 7.06
N CYS A 56 -2.57 -2.00 6.34
CA CYS A 56 -2.49 -0.55 6.17
C CYS A 56 -2.66 0.22 7.48
N ILE A 57 -3.42 -0.30 8.45
CA ILE A 57 -3.64 0.34 9.76
C ILE A 57 -2.32 0.46 10.56
N PRO A 58 -1.51 -0.60 10.74
CA PRO A 58 -0.20 -0.48 11.38
C PRO A 58 0.88 0.17 10.48
N ALA A 59 0.74 0.15 9.16
CA ALA A 59 1.74 0.74 8.26
C ALA A 59 1.83 2.27 8.32
N ILE A 60 0.78 2.94 8.82
CA ILE A 60 0.82 4.39 9.08
C ILE A 60 1.88 4.73 10.14
N ALA A 61 2.29 3.77 10.98
CA ALA A 61 3.32 3.98 11.99
C ALA A 61 4.75 4.12 11.42
N SER A 62 5.00 3.78 10.14
CA SER A 62 6.36 3.88 9.58
C SER A 62 6.40 4.00 8.05
N TRP A 63 7.17 4.97 7.54
CA TRP A 63 7.48 5.14 6.12
C TRP A 63 8.08 3.87 5.48
N ILE A 64 8.89 3.12 6.23
CA ILE A 64 9.53 1.88 5.73
C ILE A 64 8.48 0.78 5.53
N ALA A 65 7.52 0.67 6.45
CA ALA A 65 6.42 -0.27 6.32
C ALA A 65 5.53 0.07 5.12
N TRP A 66 5.34 1.36 4.83
CA TRP A 66 4.61 1.83 3.65
C TRP A 66 5.29 1.37 2.34
N PHE A 67 6.61 1.57 2.18
CA PHE A 67 7.35 1.08 1.00
C PHE A 67 7.42 -0.45 0.93
N ALA A 68 7.56 -1.15 2.07
CA ALA A 68 7.59 -2.61 2.12
C ALA A 68 6.26 -3.23 1.66
N LEU A 69 5.13 -2.65 2.05
CA LEU A 69 3.81 -3.05 1.54
C LEU A 69 3.67 -2.78 0.04
N LEU A 70 4.23 -1.69 -0.47
CA LEU A 70 4.21 -1.34 -1.90
C LEU A 70 4.99 -2.37 -2.73
N ALA A 71 6.20 -2.72 -2.30
CA ALA A 71 7.00 -3.78 -2.91
C ALA A 71 6.32 -5.16 -2.81
N TRP A 72 5.72 -5.47 -1.65
CA TRP A 72 5.00 -6.73 -1.45
C TRP A 72 3.73 -6.84 -2.31
N ALA A 73 2.95 -5.76 -2.39
CA ALA A 73 1.79 -5.66 -3.26
C ALA A 73 2.16 -5.80 -4.74
N ALA A 74 3.27 -5.20 -5.17
CA ALA A 74 3.78 -5.32 -6.54
C ALA A 74 4.32 -6.73 -6.85
N THR A 75 4.92 -7.40 -5.86
CA THR A 75 5.60 -8.69 -6.09
C THR A 75 4.62 -9.87 -6.09
N GLY A 76 3.50 -9.83 -5.35
CA GLY A 76 2.33 -10.72 -5.49
C GLY A 76 2.55 -12.25 -5.37
N ARG A 77 3.79 -12.72 -5.21
CA ARG A 77 4.18 -14.12 -5.41
C ARG A 77 4.74 -14.70 -4.12
N TYR A 78 3.83 -15.12 -3.24
CA TYR A 78 4.09 -16.25 -2.34
C TYR A 78 3.19 -17.41 -2.76
N GLN A 79 3.36 -17.87 -3.99
CA GLN A 79 2.78 -19.14 -4.39
C GLN A 79 3.88 -20.18 -4.37
N GLN A 80 3.76 -21.08 -3.37
CA GLN A 80 4.36 -22.41 -3.27
C GLN A 80 5.79 -22.53 -2.69
N TRP A 81 5.98 -22.25 -1.40
CA TRP A 81 7.08 -22.87 -0.63
C TRP A 81 6.58 -23.91 0.38
N GLY A 82 5.64 -24.75 -0.05
CA GLY A 82 5.08 -25.76 0.85
C GLY A 82 4.35 -26.91 0.15
N ARG A 83 4.48 -27.04 -1.18
CA ARG A 83 4.05 -28.29 -1.82
C ARG A 83 5.16 -29.30 -1.49
N LYS A 84 4.95 -30.08 -0.43
CA LYS A 84 5.69 -31.33 -0.26
C LYS A 84 5.57 -32.09 -1.58
N PRO A 85 6.66 -32.57 -2.19
CA PRO A 85 6.52 -33.52 -3.29
C PRO A 85 5.64 -34.65 -2.77
N VAL A 86 4.55 -34.93 -3.47
CA VAL A 86 3.82 -36.19 -3.26
C VAL A 86 4.88 -37.25 -3.48
N ALA A 87 5.25 -37.96 -2.41
CA ALA A 87 6.19 -39.06 -2.52
C ALA A 87 5.59 -40.02 -3.53
N ASP A 88 6.25 -40.17 -4.67
CA ASP A 88 5.93 -41.20 -5.64
C ASP A 88 5.84 -42.52 -4.86
N GLU A 89 4.65 -43.11 -4.87
CA GLU A 89 4.39 -44.41 -4.28
C GLU A 89 5.45 -45.38 -4.81
N PRO A 90 6.20 -46.09 -3.96
CA PRO A 90 6.86 -47.29 -4.44
C PRO A 90 5.73 -48.27 -4.76
N HIS A 91 5.45 -48.45 -6.05
CA HIS A 91 4.82 -49.65 -6.55
C HIS A 91 5.67 -50.84 -6.10
N ALA A 92 5.39 -51.33 -4.89
CA ALA A 92 5.75 -52.66 -4.47
C ALA A 92 4.95 -53.62 -5.34
N ASP A 93 5.55 -54.02 -6.46
CA ASP A 93 5.16 -55.20 -7.22
C ASP A 93 5.55 -56.44 -6.38
N PRO A 94 4.59 -57.18 -5.78
CA PRO A 94 4.89 -58.36 -4.98
C PRO A 94 4.92 -59.64 -5.85
N GLN A 95 5.35 -59.54 -7.11
CA GLN A 95 5.37 -60.66 -8.07
C GLN A 95 6.72 -60.81 -8.82
N ARG A 96 7.86 -60.47 -8.20
CA ARG A 96 9.19 -60.93 -8.64
C ARG A 96 10.10 -61.33 -7.49
#